data_AF-A0A919SI72-F1
#
_entry.id   AF-A0A919SI72-F1
#
_cell.length_a   1.000
_cell.length_b   1.000
_cell.length_c   1.000
_cell.angle_alpha   90.00
_cell.angle_beta   90.00
_cell.angle_gamma   90.00
#
_symmetry.space_group_name_H-M   'P 1'
#
loop_
_entity.id
_entity.type
_entity.pdbx_description
1 polymer ?
#
loop_
_entity_poly.entity_id
_entity_poly.type
_entity_poly.pdbx_seq_one_letter_code
_entity_poly.pdbx_strand_id
1 'polypeptide(L)'
;MTSPALHRALTESNLRPLPEPAAELLRALDAPPRLGAHLRAVHDVAWSLTDVLGRRRPDLEFDTTAVLFGAATHDIGKILHVAELSAPGHRHEEAGRDLLLRYGVPAHLARFAGSHGSWDAPEVALDDLLVSLADKVWKGARITGLEDRVGGHLGGAPWEAFLVLDDMLQSLAAGADERLAFQAAHPVTV
;
A
#
# COMPACT_ATOMS: atom_id res chain seq x y z
N MET A 1 -8.15 -15.81 -18.91
CA MET A 1 -7.95 -16.76 -17.79
C MET A 1 -6.80 -16.21 -16.97
N THR A 2 -6.96 -16.02 -15.66
CA THR A 2 -5.89 -15.52 -14.77
C THR A 2 -4.69 -16.47 -14.78
N SER A 3 -3.47 -15.95 -14.88
CA SER A 3 -2.27 -16.79 -14.76
C SER A 3 -2.24 -17.56 -13.43
N PRO A 4 -1.88 -18.86 -13.43
CA PRO A 4 -1.71 -19.64 -12.21
C PRO A 4 -0.73 -18.99 -11.22
N ALA A 5 0.28 -18.28 -11.72
CA ALA A 5 1.26 -17.61 -10.86
C ALA A 5 0.65 -16.38 -10.15
N LEU A 6 -0.20 -15.61 -10.82
CA LEU A 6 -0.94 -14.51 -10.20
C LEU A 6 -1.94 -15.05 -9.18
N HIS A 7 -2.64 -16.14 -9.50
CA HIS A 7 -3.56 -16.77 -8.55
C HIS A 7 -2.84 -17.12 -7.24
N ARG A 8 -1.69 -17.80 -7.31
CA ARG A 8 -0.89 -18.12 -6.11
C ARG A 8 -0.47 -16.87 -5.33
N ALA A 9 0.00 -15.82 -6.00
CA ALA A 9 0.34 -14.56 -5.31
C ALA A 9 -0.84 -13.99 -4.52
N LEU A 10 -2.06 -14.11 -5.05
CA LEU A 10 -3.27 -13.58 -4.45
C LEU A 10 -3.91 -14.51 -3.40
N THR A 11 -3.59 -15.82 -3.38
CA THR A 11 -4.27 -16.78 -2.49
C THR A 11 -3.34 -17.56 -1.55
N GLU A 12 -2.14 -17.93 -1.98
CA GLU A 12 -1.23 -18.82 -1.24
C GLU A 12 -0.20 -18.04 -0.40
N SER A 13 -0.66 -17.43 0.69
CA SER A 13 0.21 -16.72 1.64
C SER A 13 -0.46 -16.60 3.02
N ASN A 14 0.36 -16.48 4.08
CA ASN A 14 -0.11 -16.14 5.43
C ASN A 14 -0.46 -14.65 5.58
N LEU A 15 -0.07 -13.82 4.61
CA LEU A 15 -0.44 -12.41 4.57
C LEU A 15 -1.95 -12.25 4.36
N ARG A 16 -2.53 -11.16 4.87
CA ARG A 16 -3.94 -10.83 4.67
C ARG A 16 -4.33 -10.89 3.18
N PRO A 17 -5.49 -11.45 2.82
CA PRO A 17 -5.99 -11.39 1.45
C PRO A 17 -6.32 -9.95 1.08
N LEU A 18 -6.16 -9.58 -0.19
CA LEU A 18 -6.59 -8.28 -0.69
C LEU A 18 -8.12 -8.11 -0.58
N PRO A 19 -8.64 -6.87 -0.52
CA PRO A 19 -10.06 -6.62 -0.71
C PRO A 19 -10.52 -7.22 -2.05
N GLU A 20 -11.64 -7.93 -2.05
CA GLU A 20 -12.10 -8.67 -3.25
C GLU A 20 -12.16 -7.79 -4.51
N PRO A 21 -12.68 -6.54 -4.47
CA PRO A 21 -12.69 -5.69 -5.66
C PRO A 21 -11.31 -5.41 -6.25
N ALA A 22 -10.27 -5.31 -5.42
CA ALA A 22 -8.89 -5.14 -5.88
C ALA A 22 -8.34 -6.44 -6.48
N ALA A 23 -8.60 -7.58 -5.84
CA ALA A 23 -8.18 -8.88 -6.33
C ALA A 23 -8.84 -9.22 -7.68
N GLU A 24 -10.14 -8.98 -7.83
CA GLU A 24 -10.88 -9.15 -9.08
C GLU A 24 -10.30 -8.29 -10.20
N LEU A 25 -9.99 -7.02 -9.91
CA LEU A 25 -9.41 -6.11 -10.88
C LEU A 25 -8.03 -6.59 -11.35
N LEU A 26 -7.15 -7.03 -10.44
CA LEU A 26 -5.84 -7.59 -10.79
C LEU A 26 -5.97 -8.85 -11.65
N ARG A 27 -6.95 -9.72 -11.36
CA ARG A 27 -7.24 -10.91 -12.17
C ARG A 27 -7.77 -10.56 -13.56
N ALA A 28 -8.66 -9.57 -13.65
CA ALA A 28 -9.26 -9.12 -14.89
C ALA A 28 -8.24 -8.43 -15.82
N LEU A 29 -7.24 -7.76 -15.24
CA LEU A 29 -6.15 -7.09 -15.93
C LEU A 29 -4.93 -7.98 -16.20
N ASP A 30 -4.99 -9.26 -15.80
CA ASP A 30 -3.88 -10.21 -15.90
C ASP A 30 -2.56 -9.63 -15.34
N ALA A 31 -2.65 -9.09 -14.12
CA ALA A 31 -1.55 -8.40 -13.47
C ALA A 31 -0.31 -9.32 -13.31
N PRO A 32 0.91 -8.78 -13.40
CA PRO A 32 2.12 -9.53 -13.10
C PRO A 32 2.05 -10.18 -11.70
N PRO A 33 2.45 -11.46 -11.54
CA PRO A 33 2.40 -12.14 -10.24
C PRO A 33 3.18 -11.41 -9.15
N ARG A 34 4.33 -10.82 -9.48
CA ARG A 34 5.12 -10.00 -8.55
C ARG A 34 4.38 -8.75 -8.06
N LEU A 35 3.57 -8.13 -8.93
CA LEU A 35 2.73 -7.00 -8.53
C LEU A 35 1.64 -7.46 -7.56
N GLY A 36 0.98 -8.58 -7.83
CA GLY A 36 -0.01 -9.16 -6.90
C GLY A 36 0.59 -9.45 -5.52
N ALA A 37 1.80 -10.04 -5.49
CA ALA A 37 2.51 -10.32 -4.24
C ALA A 37 2.91 -9.05 -3.49
N HIS A 38 3.41 -8.03 -4.20
CA HIS A 38 3.72 -6.71 -3.66
C HIS A 38 2.49 -6.08 -2.99
N LEU A 39 1.39 -5.94 -3.73
CA LEU A 39 0.17 -5.31 -3.24
C LEU A 39 -0.38 -6.04 -2.02
N ARG A 40 -0.25 -7.37 -1.96
CA ARG A 40 -0.64 -8.17 -0.79
C ARG A 40 0.23 -7.88 0.43
N ALA A 41 1.54 -7.78 0.26
CA ALA A 41 2.46 -7.43 1.34
C ALA A 41 2.20 -6.02 1.90
N VAL A 42 1.96 -5.05 1.01
CA VAL A 42 1.64 -3.67 1.43
C VAL A 42 0.26 -3.60 2.11
N HIS A 43 -0.73 -4.32 1.58
CA HIS A 43 -2.07 -4.39 2.19
C HIS A 43 -2.04 -5.00 3.60
N ASP A 44 -1.27 -6.07 3.83
CA ASP A 44 -1.10 -6.68 5.15
C ASP A 44 -0.54 -5.70 6.19
N VAL A 45 0.42 -4.86 5.76
CA VAL A 45 0.98 -3.79 6.58
C VAL A 45 -0.03 -2.68 6.82
N ALA A 46 -0.77 -2.26 5.78
CA ALA A 46 -1.81 -1.25 5.91
C ALA A 46 -2.92 -1.70 6.88
N TRP A 47 -3.29 -2.98 6.85
CA TRP A 47 -4.23 -3.56 7.81
C TRP A 47 -3.71 -3.48 9.25
N SER A 48 -2.47 -3.91 9.47
CA SER A 48 -1.88 -3.89 10.82
C SER A 48 -1.67 -2.46 11.32
N LEU A 49 -1.26 -1.54 10.44
CA LEU A 49 -1.10 -0.11 10.70
C LEU A 49 -2.41 0.52 11.13
N THR A 50 -3.47 0.34 10.34
CA THR A 50 -4.79 0.93 10.62
C THR A 50 -5.46 0.31 11.84
N ASP A 51 -5.31 -0.99 12.09
CA ASP A 51 -5.80 -1.65 13.30
C ASP A 51 -5.12 -1.11 14.57
N VAL A 52 -3.79 -1.01 14.58
CA VAL A 52 -3.05 -0.49 15.74
C VAL A 52 -3.37 0.98 15.98
N LEU A 53 -3.42 1.80 14.93
CA LEU A 53 -3.78 3.21 15.04
C LEU A 53 -5.20 3.39 15.57
N GLY A 54 -6.19 2.68 15.01
CA GLY A 54 -7.58 2.77 15.47
C GLY A 54 -7.76 2.35 16.93
N ARG A 55 -6.99 1.36 17.41
CA ARG A 55 -7.00 0.95 18.82
C ARG A 55 -6.30 1.95 19.74
N ARG A 56 -5.16 2.51 19.33
CA ARG A 56 -4.37 3.44 20.15
C ARG A 56 -4.96 4.85 20.15
N ARG A 57 -5.60 5.26 19.05
CA ARG A 57 -6.16 6.60 18.81
C ARG A 57 -7.58 6.51 18.23
N PRO A 58 -8.58 6.12 19.03
CA PRO A 58 -9.97 5.96 18.57
C PRO A 58 -10.62 7.27 18.09
N ASP A 59 -10.02 8.41 18.46
CA ASP A 59 -10.40 9.77 18.07
C ASP A 59 -9.87 10.18 16.68
N LEU A 60 -8.92 9.43 16.13
CA LEU A 60 -8.30 9.73 14.85
C LEU A 60 -9.23 9.32 13.70
N GLU A 61 -9.67 10.30 12.91
CA GLU A 61 -10.52 10.07 11.75
C GLU A 61 -9.69 9.75 10.50
N PHE A 62 -9.85 8.54 9.98
CA PHE A 62 -9.37 8.10 8.65
C PHE A 62 -10.28 7.00 8.12
N ASP A 63 -10.39 6.88 6.80
CA ASP A 63 -11.20 5.82 6.19
C ASP A 63 -10.37 4.54 6.05
N THR A 64 -10.54 3.61 6.98
CA THR A 64 -9.83 2.32 6.96
C THR A 64 -10.09 1.56 5.66
N THR A 65 -11.32 1.59 5.13
CA THR A 65 -11.66 0.84 3.92
C THR A 65 -10.98 1.47 2.70
N ALA A 66 -10.94 2.80 2.63
CA ALA A 66 -10.22 3.52 1.59
C ALA A 66 -8.71 3.27 1.66
N VAL A 67 -8.09 3.31 2.84
CA VAL A 67 -6.66 3.02 3.03
C VAL A 67 -6.32 1.59 2.60
N LEU A 68 -7.14 0.61 2.99
CA LEU A 68 -6.92 -0.78 2.62
C LEU A 68 -7.04 -1.02 1.11
N PHE A 69 -8.00 -0.37 0.46
CA PHE A 69 -8.15 -0.42 -0.99
C PHE A 69 -7.00 0.30 -1.70
N GLY A 70 -6.60 1.48 -1.20
CA GLY A 70 -5.46 2.25 -1.70
C GLY A 70 -4.17 1.45 -1.64
N ALA A 71 -3.85 0.84 -0.51
CA ALA A 71 -2.70 -0.04 -0.35
C ALA A 71 -2.71 -1.21 -1.34
N ALA A 72 -3.90 -1.81 -1.55
CA ALA A 72 -4.11 -2.93 -2.47
C ALA A 72 -4.07 -2.54 -3.97
N THR A 73 -4.01 -1.25 -4.31
CA THR A 73 -4.09 -0.79 -5.71
C THR A 73 -3.09 0.31 -6.08
N HIS A 74 -2.31 0.86 -5.13
CA HIS A 74 -1.47 2.04 -5.37
C HIS A 74 -0.51 1.87 -6.56
N ASP A 75 0.01 0.65 -6.73
CA ASP A 75 0.99 0.31 -7.76
C ASP A 75 0.36 -0.30 -9.03
N ILE A 76 -0.97 -0.28 -9.18
CA ILE A 76 -1.67 -0.96 -10.27
C ILE A 76 -1.25 -0.48 -11.66
N GLY A 77 -0.76 0.75 -11.79
CA GLY A 77 -0.21 1.27 -13.05
C GLY A 77 1.02 0.50 -13.55
N LYS A 78 1.69 -0.29 -12.70
CA LYS A 78 2.80 -1.16 -13.10
C LYS A 78 2.35 -2.31 -14.02
N ILE A 79 1.05 -2.54 -14.18
CA ILE A 79 0.50 -3.38 -15.26
C ILE A 79 0.81 -2.77 -16.64
N LEU A 80 0.71 -1.44 -16.76
CA LEU A 80 0.99 -0.70 -17.99
C LEU A 80 2.49 -0.37 -18.13
N HIS A 81 3.22 -0.36 -17.02
CA HIS A 81 4.63 0.01 -16.93
C HIS A 81 5.46 -1.05 -16.21
N VAL A 82 5.39 -2.29 -16.71
CA VAL A 82 5.98 -3.50 -16.10
C VAL A 82 7.47 -3.35 -15.76
N ALA A 83 8.23 -2.58 -16.53
CA ALA A 83 9.65 -2.30 -16.24
C ALA A 83 9.87 -1.69 -14.85
N GLU A 84 8.90 -0.93 -14.34
CA GLU A 84 8.94 -0.28 -13.01
C GLU A 84 8.72 -1.28 -11.85
N LEU A 85 8.50 -2.57 -12.13
CA LEU A 85 8.56 -3.64 -11.11
C LEU A 85 10.00 -4.02 -10.73
N SER A 86 11.01 -3.59 -11.49
CA SER A 86 12.41 -3.95 -11.26
C SER A 86 13.40 -2.81 -11.50
N ALA A 87 12.94 -1.70 -12.08
CA ALA A 87 13.71 -0.49 -12.25
C ALA A 87 13.00 0.70 -11.59
N PRO A 88 13.73 1.77 -11.22
CA PRO A 88 13.11 3.01 -10.79
C PRO A 88 12.17 3.60 -11.85
N GLY A 89 11.10 4.25 -11.42
CA GLY A 89 10.15 4.93 -12.29
C GLY A 89 8.94 5.43 -11.50
N HIS A 90 8.17 6.34 -12.12
CA HIS A 90 6.99 6.96 -11.52
C HIS A 90 5.83 7.06 -12.53
N ARG A 91 5.96 6.49 -13.74
CA ARG A 91 4.88 6.59 -14.73
C ARG A 91 3.66 5.80 -14.29
N HIS A 92 3.84 4.75 -13.46
CA HIS A 92 2.74 3.96 -12.93
C HIS A 92 1.77 4.78 -12.07
N GLU A 93 2.17 5.92 -11.52
CA GLU A 93 1.32 6.70 -10.61
C GLU A 93 0.11 7.28 -11.34
N GLU A 94 0.34 8.13 -12.33
CA GLU A 94 -0.73 8.71 -13.16
C GLU A 94 -1.46 7.63 -13.97
N ALA A 95 -0.71 6.71 -14.58
CA ALA A 95 -1.29 5.64 -15.39
C ALA A 95 -2.19 4.70 -14.57
N GLY A 96 -1.83 4.45 -13.31
CA GLY A 96 -2.59 3.63 -12.36
C GLY A 96 -3.89 4.30 -11.93
N ARG A 97 -3.85 5.59 -11.58
CA ARG A 97 -5.05 6.38 -11.27
C ARG A 97 -6.02 6.35 -12.46
N ASP A 98 -5.54 6.66 -13.65
CA ASP A 98 -6.37 6.72 -14.85
C ASP A 98 -6.92 5.34 -15.24
N LEU A 99 -6.17 4.27 -14.98
CA LEU A 99 -6.63 2.89 -15.15
C LEU A 99 -7.78 2.57 -14.20
N LEU A 100 -7.64 2.88 -12.90
CA LEU A 100 -8.71 2.66 -11.92
C LEU A 100 -9.99 3.41 -12.30
N LEU A 101 -9.88 4.67 -12.70
CA LEU A 101 -11.01 5.48 -13.17
C LEU A 101 -11.72 4.86 -14.37
N ARG A 102 -10.95 4.38 -15.37
CA ARG A 102 -11.52 3.68 -16.55
C ARG A 102 -12.29 2.41 -16.19
N TYR A 103 -11.91 1.74 -15.10
CA TYR A 103 -12.60 0.56 -14.57
C TYR A 103 -13.72 0.89 -13.59
N GLY A 104 -14.11 2.16 -13.47
CA GLY A 104 -15.25 2.60 -12.66
C GLY A 104 -14.96 2.75 -11.18
N VAL A 105 -13.68 2.70 -10.76
CA VAL A 105 -13.30 2.99 -9.38
C VAL A 105 -13.55 4.47 -9.10
N PRO A 106 -14.24 4.82 -8.00
CA PRO A 106 -14.48 6.22 -7.64
C PRO A 106 -13.18 7.03 -7.51
N ALA A 107 -13.21 8.30 -7.91
CA ALA A 107 -12.03 9.17 -7.91
C ALA A 107 -11.35 9.27 -6.54
N HIS A 108 -12.13 9.28 -5.46
CA HIS A 108 -11.57 9.30 -4.11
C HIS A 108 -10.77 8.03 -3.78
N LEU A 109 -11.06 6.87 -4.35
CA LEU A 109 -10.23 5.66 -4.18
C LEU A 109 -9.10 5.60 -5.20
N ALA A 110 -9.35 6.00 -6.45
CA ALA A 110 -8.36 5.98 -7.52
C ALA A 110 -7.16 6.90 -7.23
N ARG A 111 -7.37 7.97 -6.45
CA ARG A 111 -6.33 8.96 -6.11
C ARG A 111 -5.07 8.33 -5.50
N PHE A 112 -5.21 7.27 -4.70
CA PHE A 112 -4.09 6.64 -4.00
C PHE A 112 -3.01 6.13 -4.94
N ALA A 113 -3.39 5.67 -6.14
CA ALA A 113 -2.42 5.26 -7.15
C ALA A 113 -1.55 6.44 -7.63
N GLY A 114 -2.12 7.64 -7.71
CA GLY A 114 -1.41 8.85 -8.12
C GLY A 114 -0.76 9.65 -7.00
N SER A 115 -1.13 9.44 -5.73
CA SER A 115 -0.64 10.27 -4.60
C SER A 115 0.46 9.60 -3.77
N HIS A 116 0.58 8.27 -3.79
CA HIS A 116 1.46 7.55 -2.86
C HIS A 116 2.97 7.86 -3.04
N GLY A 117 3.40 8.26 -4.24
CA GLY A 117 4.77 8.71 -4.53
C GLY A 117 5.04 10.16 -4.10
N SER A 118 3.99 10.98 -4.00
CA SER A 118 4.03 12.43 -3.75
C SER A 118 3.48 12.80 -2.37
N TRP A 119 3.79 11.98 -1.36
CA TRP A 119 3.28 12.11 0.01
C TRP A 119 3.73 13.40 0.71
N ASP A 120 4.70 14.14 0.17
CA ASP A 120 5.22 15.41 0.68
C ASP A 120 4.45 16.63 0.14
N ALA A 121 3.47 16.44 -0.75
CA ALA A 121 2.64 17.52 -1.27
C ALA A 121 1.76 18.17 -0.16
N PRO A 122 1.52 19.49 -0.16
CA PRO A 122 0.89 20.19 0.96
C PRO A 122 -0.50 19.66 1.36
N GLU A 123 -1.30 19.22 0.40
CA GLU A 123 -2.72 18.87 0.59
C GLU A 123 -2.97 17.35 0.77
N VAL A 124 -1.94 16.55 1.03
CA VAL A 124 -2.06 15.10 1.22
C VAL A 124 -2.80 14.81 2.53
N ALA A 125 -3.95 14.13 2.43
CA ALA A 125 -4.76 13.73 3.57
C ALA A 125 -4.14 12.56 4.34
N LEU A 126 -4.59 12.35 5.58
CA LEU A 126 -4.10 11.25 6.43
C LEU A 126 -4.22 9.88 5.75
N ASP A 127 -5.35 9.58 5.09
CA ASP A 127 -5.53 8.32 4.37
C ASP A 127 -4.39 8.07 3.37
N ASP A 128 -4.00 9.09 2.61
CA ASP A 128 -2.96 9.03 1.59
C ASP A 128 -1.57 8.85 2.23
N LEU A 129 -1.32 9.50 3.37
CA LEU A 129 -0.11 9.30 4.16
C LEU A 129 -0.03 7.86 4.71
N LEU A 130 -1.14 7.27 5.13
CA LEU A 130 -1.18 5.89 5.64
C LEU A 130 -0.90 4.86 4.55
N VAL A 131 -1.43 5.07 3.33
CA VAL A 131 -1.09 4.24 2.16
C VAL A 131 0.40 4.34 1.85
N SER A 132 0.92 5.57 1.81
CA SER A 132 2.34 5.84 1.55
C SER A 132 3.23 5.20 2.61
N LEU A 133 2.85 5.31 3.89
CA LEU A 133 3.60 4.77 5.02
C LEU A 133 3.64 3.24 4.96
N ALA A 134 2.53 2.59 4.64
CA ALA A 134 2.49 1.15 4.42
C ALA A 134 3.44 0.70 3.29
N ASP A 135 3.48 1.45 2.17
CA ASP A 135 4.41 1.18 1.04
C ASP A 135 5.90 1.39 1.40
N LYS A 136 6.22 2.18 2.42
CA LYS A 136 7.61 2.28 2.89
C LYS A 136 7.94 1.17 3.89
N VAL A 137 7.06 0.96 4.85
CA VAL A 137 7.33 0.11 6.01
C VAL A 137 7.25 -1.38 5.69
N TRP A 138 6.55 -1.81 4.63
CA TRP A 138 6.48 -3.24 4.28
C TRP A 138 7.85 -3.86 4.02
N LYS A 139 8.79 -3.08 3.50
CA LYS A 139 10.20 -3.47 3.30
C LYS A 139 11.13 -2.96 4.40
N GLY A 140 10.58 -2.53 5.53
CA GLY A 140 11.31 -2.02 6.67
C GLY A 140 11.86 -0.60 6.51
N ALA A 141 11.48 0.14 5.46
CA ALA A 141 11.98 1.50 5.28
C ALA A 141 11.30 2.48 6.25
N ARG A 142 12.12 3.31 6.89
CA ARG A 142 11.71 4.40 7.80
C ARG A 142 11.98 5.73 7.13
N ILE A 143 10.96 6.59 7.05
CA ILE A 143 11.01 7.86 6.31
C ILE A 143 10.56 8.97 7.25
N THR A 144 11.53 9.62 7.92
CA THR A 144 11.26 10.61 8.98
C THR A 144 10.25 11.68 8.56
N GLY A 145 10.40 12.27 7.38
CA GLY A 145 9.45 13.30 6.92
C GLY A 145 8.01 12.80 6.74
N LEU A 146 7.81 11.54 6.33
CA LEU A 146 6.49 10.94 6.21
C LEU A 146 5.92 10.59 7.59
N GLU A 147 6.76 10.06 8.47
CA GLU A 147 6.41 9.74 9.86
C GLU A 147 6.00 10.99 10.63
N ASP A 148 6.72 12.10 10.46
CA ASP A 148 6.39 13.39 11.07
C ASP A 148 5.05 13.93 10.60
N ARG A 149 4.73 13.79 9.29
CA ARG A 149 3.42 14.20 8.76
C ARG A 149 2.29 13.37 9.36
N VAL A 150 2.44 12.06 9.46
CA VAL A 150 1.46 11.20 10.12
C VAL A 150 1.35 11.55 11.61
N GLY A 151 2.49 11.81 12.28
CA GLY A 151 2.54 12.22 13.68
C GLY A 151 1.80 13.54 13.94
N GLY A 152 1.86 14.47 13.00
CA GLY A 152 1.10 15.72 13.04
C GLY A 152 -0.42 15.52 13.11
N HIS A 153 -0.94 14.46 12.50
CA HIS A 153 -2.37 14.11 12.60
C HIS A 153 -2.74 13.44 13.92
N LEU A 154 -1.79 12.78 14.58
CA LEU A 154 -2.04 12.22 15.91
C LEU A 154 -2.28 13.34 16.94
N GLY A 155 -1.72 14.54 16.76
CA GLY A 155 -1.84 15.59 17.79
C GLY A 155 -1.23 15.18 19.13
N GLY A 156 -1.54 15.93 20.19
CA GLY A 156 -0.85 15.78 21.48
C GLY A 156 0.58 16.33 21.44
N ALA A 157 1.42 15.92 22.38
CA ALA A 157 2.81 16.36 22.36
C ALA A 157 3.61 15.60 21.28
N PRO A 158 4.53 16.26 20.55
CA PRO A 158 5.28 15.60 19.46
C PRO A 158 5.99 14.31 19.85
N TRP A 159 6.50 14.22 21.09
CA TRP A 159 7.17 13.03 21.60
C TRP A 159 6.20 11.85 21.86
N GLU A 160 4.93 12.12 22.19
CA GLU A 160 3.91 11.08 22.37
C GLU A 160 3.54 10.47 21.02
N ALA A 161 3.27 11.32 20.02
CA ALA A 161 3.00 10.90 18.65
C ALA A 161 4.17 10.10 18.07
N PHE A 162 5.40 10.56 18.29
CA PHE A 162 6.60 9.85 17.90
C PHE A 162 6.70 8.46 18.54
N LEU A 163 6.55 8.33 19.86
CA LEU A 163 6.65 7.04 20.54
C LEU A 163 5.58 6.04 20.06
N VAL A 164 4.35 6.54 19.82
CA VAL A 164 3.26 5.71 19.30
C VAL A 164 3.59 5.17 17.90
N LEU A 165 4.08 6.05 17.02
CA LEU A 165 4.46 5.66 15.66
C LEU A 165 5.69 4.76 15.66
N ASP A 166 6.74 5.11 16.41
CA ASP A 166 8.01 4.39 16.37
C ASP A 166 7.85 2.93 16.81
N ASP A 167 7.17 2.69 17.94
CA ASP A 167 6.89 1.34 18.44
C ASP A 167 6.09 0.50 17.43
N MET A 168 5.07 1.10 16.82
CA MET A 168 4.25 0.46 15.80
C MET A 168 5.07 0.15 14.54
N LEU A 169 5.83 1.12 14.03
CA LEU A 169 6.62 0.98 12.81
C LEU A 169 7.79 0.02 13.00
N GLN A 170 8.39 -0.03 14.18
CA GLN A 170 9.41 -1.01 14.52
C GLN A 170 8.83 -2.43 14.51
N SER A 171 7.65 -2.63 15.09
CA SER A 171 6.96 -3.93 15.07
C SER A 171 6.60 -4.36 13.65
N LEU A 172 6.08 -3.43 12.82
CA LEU A 172 5.76 -3.72 11.42
C LEU A 172 7.01 -4.01 10.59
N ALA A 173 8.09 -3.26 10.78
CA ALA A 173 9.35 -3.43 10.06
C ALA A 173 10.03 -4.77 10.36
N ALA A 174 9.80 -5.37 11.53
CA ALA A 174 10.38 -6.65 11.91
C ALA A 174 10.02 -7.80 10.95
N GLY A 175 8.85 -7.74 10.28
CA GLY A 175 8.41 -8.73 9.28
C GLY A 175 8.82 -8.41 7.83
N ALA A 176 9.77 -7.49 7.62
CA ALA A 176 10.13 -7.02 6.28
C ALA A 176 10.81 -8.10 5.44
N ASP A 177 11.70 -8.89 6.04
CA ASP A 177 12.46 -9.92 5.33
C ASP A 177 11.54 -11.02 4.79
N GLU A 178 10.55 -11.48 5.55
CA GLU A 178 9.58 -12.46 5.06
C GLU A 178 8.72 -11.92 3.91
N ARG A 179 8.31 -10.64 3.98
CA ARG A 179 7.52 -10.00 2.91
C ARG A 179 8.34 -9.81 1.63
N LEU A 180 9.62 -9.44 1.76
CA LEU A 180 10.55 -9.34 0.63
C LEU A 180 10.79 -10.70 -0.01
N ALA A 181 11.02 -11.75 0.80
CA ALA A 181 11.18 -13.11 0.30
C ALA A 181 9.91 -13.61 -0.42
N PHE A 182 8.73 -13.33 0.15
CA PHE A 182 7.44 -13.64 -0.47
C PHE A 182 7.31 -12.96 -1.84
N GLN A 183 7.52 -11.65 -1.92
CA GLN A 183 7.43 -10.91 -3.19
C GLN A 183 8.43 -11.45 -4.24
N ALA A 184 9.67 -11.73 -3.83
CA ALA A 184 10.73 -12.20 -4.71
C ALA A 184 10.46 -13.59 -5.32
N ALA A 185 9.66 -14.43 -4.64
CA ALA A 185 9.28 -15.76 -5.12
C ALA A 185 8.35 -15.74 -6.35
N HIS A 186 7.77 -14.59 -6.70
CA HIS A 186 6.86 -14.44 -7.84
C HIS A 186 7.54 -13.76 -9.04
N PRO A 187 7.28 -14.20 -10.29
CA PRO A 187 7.88 -13.61 -11.49
C PRO A 187 7.28 -12.24 -11.85
N VAL A 188 8.06 -11.43 -12.57
CA VAL A 188 7.64 -10.13 -13.12
C VAL A 188 6.78 -10.24 -14.39
N THR A 189 6.70 -11.43 -14.98
CA THR A 189 5.90 -11.73 -16.15
C THR A 189 4.87 -12.81 -15.83
N VAL A 190 3.78 -12.78 -16.60
CA VAL A 190 2.59 -13.65 -16.48
C VAL A 190 2.86 -15.07 -16.95
#